data_AF-A0A3D0UUA1-F1
#
_entry.id   AF-A0A3D0UUA1-F1
#
_cell.length_a   1.000
_cell.length_b   1.000
_cell.length_c   1.000
_cell.angle_alpha   90.00
_cell.angle_beta   90.00
_cell.angle_gamma   90.00
#
_symmetry.space_group_name_H-M   'P 1'
#
loop_
_entity.id
_entity.type
_entity.pdbx_description
1 polymer ?
#
loop_
_entity_poly.entity_id
_entity_poly.type
_entity_poly.pdbx_seq_one_letter_code
_entity_poly.pdbx_strand_id
1 'polypeptide(L)'
;MMDIIFKTLADKNRRRIIQLLKQKEMTVSELLTHFDITQASLSHHLDILKRSNLVIDERRGQFVFYTLNQSVFEETVNLILNLLV
;
A
#
# COMPACT_ATOMS: atom_id res chain seq x y z
N MET A 1 16.98 -2.48 2.72
CA MET A 1 15.64 -2.50 3.37
C MET A 1 15.11 -1.09 3.55
N MET A 2 15.84 -0.22 4.27
CA MET A 2 15.44 1.16 4.60
C MET A 2 15.07 2.02 3.39
N ASP A 3 15.94 2.07 2.37
CA ASP A 3 15.75 2.92 1.19
C ASP A 3 14.51 2.55 0.36
N ILE A 4 14.13 1.27 0.38
CA ILE A 4 12.97 0.77 -0.37
C ILE A 4 11.68 1.29 0.26
N ILE A 5 11.61 1.29 1.60
CA ILE A 5 10.43 1.78 2.32
C ILE A 5 10.27 3.29 2.13
N PHE A 6 11.34 4.08 2.27
CA PHE A 6 11.26 5.53 2.04
C PHE A 6 10.89 5.88 0.60
N LYS A 7 11.50 5.22 -0.40
CA LYS A 7 11.12 5.40 -1.81
C LYS A 7 9.67 4.99 -2.05
N THR A 8 9.19 3.93 -1.38
CA THR A 8 7.80 3.50 -1.47
C THR A 8 6.86 4.54 -0.88
N LEU A 9 7.18 5.11 0.29
CA LEU A 9 6.34 6.10 0.95
C LEU A 9 6.45 7.51 0.36
N ALA A 10 7.43 7.81 -0.49
CA ALA A 10 7.62 9.13 -1.10
C ALA A 10 6.48 9.56 -2.04
N ASP A 11 5.71 8.61 -2.59
CA ASP A 11 4.64 8.87 -3.55
C ASP A 11 3.26 9.06 -2.88
N LYS A 12 2.55 10.11 -3.30
CA LYS A 12 1.25 10.49 -2.74
C LYS A 12 0.16 9.44 -2.98
N ASN A 13 0.16 8.77 -4.13
CA ASN A 13 -0.85 7.76 -4.46
C ASN A 13 -0.64 6.53 -3.59
N ARG A 14 0.62 6.09 -3.41
CA ARG A 14 0.95 4.96 -2.52
C ARG A 14 0.56 5.22 -1.07
N ARG A 15 0.84 6.43 -0.55
CA ARG A 15 0.35 6.83 0.78
C ARG A 15 -1.17 6.82 0.88
N ARG A 16 -1.87 7.27 -0.18
CA ARG A 16 -3.33 7.26 -0.22
C ARG A 16 -3.91 5.84 -0.25
N ILE A 17 -3.30 4.92 -1.00
CA ILE A 17 -3.67 3.49 -0.98
C ILE A 17 -3.56 2.93 0.44
N ILE A 18 -2.43 3.17 1.12
CA ILE A 18 -2.22 2.73 2.51
C ILE A 18 -3.32 3.28 3.44
N GLN A 19 -3.69 4.56 3.30
CA GLN A 19 -4.75 5.15 4.10
C GLN A 19 -6.12 4.49 3.89
N LEU A 20 -6.46 4.14 2.65
CA LEU A 20 -7.71 3.45 2.32
C LEU A 20 -7.69 2.01 2.87
N LEU A 21 -6.58 1.29 2.66
CA LEU A 21 -6.42 -0.09 3.11
C LEU A 21 -6.30 -0.24 4.64
N LYS A 22 -5.96 0.84 5.35
CA LYS A 22 -6.04 0.90 6.81
C LYS A 22 -7.49 0.83 7.31
N GLN A 23 -8.47 1.25 6.51
CA GLN A 23 -9.88 1.26 6.90
C GLN A 23 -10.54 -0.10 6.65
N LYS A 24 -10.28 -0.69 5.48
CA LYS A 24 -10.75 -2.02 5.09
C LYS A 24 -9.93 -2.54 3.91
N GLU A 25 -9.98 -3.85 3.70
CA GLU A 25 -9.51 -4.44 2.44
C GLU A 25 -10.34 -3.96 1.25
N MET A 26 -9.71 -3.89 0.08
CA MET A 26 -10.34 -3.42 -1.15
C MET A 26 -9.78 -4.13 -2.38
N THR A 27 -10.60 -4.31 -3.39
CA THR A 27 -10.18 -4.73 -4.74
C THR A 27 -9.56 -3.58 -5.51
N VAL A 28 -8.85 -3.88 -6.62
CA VAL A 28 -8.34 -2.85 -7.54
C VAL A 28 -9.46 -1.94 -8.05
N SER A 29 -10.61 -2.53 -8.38
CA SER A 29 -11.77 -1.79 -8.90
C SER A 29 -12.34 -0.82 -7.85
N GLU A 30 -12.46 -1.25 -6.59
CA GLU A 30 -12.88 -0.36 -5.49
C GLU A 30 -11.86 0.75 -5.24
N LEU A 31 -10.57 0.41 -5.19
CA LEU A 31 -9.50 1.40 -5.02
C LEU A 31 -9.54 2.44 -6.14
N LEU A 32 -9.71 2.03 -7.39
CA LEU A 32 -9.72 2.92 -8.56
C LEU A 32 -10.76 4.03 -8.47
N THR A 33 -11.89 3.81 -7.78
CA THR A 33 -12.91 4.84 -7.55
C THR A 33 -12.40 6.06 -6.75
N HIS A 34 -11.27 5.92 -6.07
CA HIS A 34 -10.65 6.97 -5.26
C HIS A 34 -9.47 7.69 -5.95
N PHE A 35 -9.15 7.35 -7.20
CA PHE A 35 -8.00 7.92 -7.92
C PHE A 35 -8.37 8.38 -9.33
N ASP A 36 -7.74 9.47 -9.75
CA ASP A 36 -7.77 9.96 -11.13
C ASP A 36 -6.54 9.46 -11.91
N ILE A 37 -6.39 8.13 -12.01
CA ILE A 37 -5.31 7.45 -12.74
C ILE A 37 -5.86 6.21 -13.45
N THR A 38 -5.09 5.64 -14.38
CA THR A 38 -5.48 4.39 -15.03
C THR A 38 -5.35 3.19 -14.09
N GLN A 39 -6.13 2.14 -14.35
CA GLN A 39 -6.01 0.87 -13.65
C GLN A 39 -4.58 0.30 -13.73
N ALA A 40 -3.89 0.44 -14.87
CA ALA A 40 -2.50 0.00 -15.03
C ALA A 40 -1.55 0.76 -14.08
N SER A 41 -1.72 2.08 -13.95
CA SER A 41 -0.96 2.91 -13.01
C SER A 41 -1.23 2.51 -11.55
N LEU A 42 -2.49 2.26 -11.20
CA LEU A 42 -2.86 1.79 -9.86
C LEU A 42 -2.25 0.42 -9.55
N SER A 43 -2.33 -0.54 -10.48
CA SER A 43 -1.70 -1.86 -10.33
C SER A 43 -0.19 -1.76 -10.15
N HIS A 44 0.48 -0.82 -10.84
CA HIS A 44 1.90 -0.59 -10.66
C HIS A 44 2.22 -0.08 -9.24
N HIS A 45 1.42 0.84 -8.69
CA HIS A 45 1.56 1.28 -7.30
C HIS A 45 1.35 0.14 -6.29
N LEU A 46 0.36 -0.72 -6.52
CA LEU A 46 0.09 -1.90 -5.69
C LEU A 46 1.23 -2.92 -5.74
N ASP A 47 1.86 -3.11 -6.91
CA ASP A 47 3.02 -4.01 -7.05
C ASP A 47 4.23 -3.48 -6.28
N ILE A 48 4.49 -2.17 -6.31
CA ILE A 48 5.56 -1.56 -5.51
C ILE A 48 5.30 -1.75 -4.01
N LEU A 49 4.08 -1.47 -3.56
CA LEU A 49 3.68 -1.64 -2.16
C LEU A 49 3.78 -3.10 -1.70
N LYS A 50 3.46 -4.04 -2.60
CA LYS A 50 3.57 -5.47 -2.32
C LYS A 50 5.03 -5.91 -2.20
N ARG A 51 5.89 -5.46 -3.11
CA ARG A 51 7.34 -5.73 -3.05
C ARG A 51 8.00 -5.15 -1.80
N SER A 52 7.42 -4.11 -1.20
CA SER A 52 7.86 -3.56 0.08
C SER A 52 7.17 -4.20 1.30
N ASN A 53 6.37 -5.25 1.11
CA ASN A 53 5.55 -5.92 2.12
C ASN A 53 4.56 -5.02 2.88
N LEU A 54 4.28 -3.81 2.39
CA LEU A 54 3.33 -2.89 3.06
C LEU A 54 1.88 -3.29 2.78
N VAL A 55 1.63 -3.98 1.67
CA VAL A 55 0.31 -4.55 1.35
C VAL A 55 0.46 -6.02 0.98
N ILE A 56 -0.59 -6.77 1.23
CA ILE A 56 -0.74 -8.18 0.85
C ILE A 56 -1.96 -8.32 -0.05
N ASP A 57 -1.92 -9.29 -0.96
CA ASP A 57 -3.06 -9.63 -1.82
C ASP A 57 -3.58 -11.04 -1.56
N GLU A 58 -4.90 -11.19 -1.58
CA GLU A 58 -5.59 -12.46 -1.40
C GLU A 58 -6.63 -12.63 -2.52
N ARG A 59 -6.57 -13.77 -3.22
CA ARG A 59 -7.55 -14.11 -4.25
C ARG A 59 -8.75 -14.80 -3.60
N ARG A 60 -9.93 -14.20 -3.73
CA ARG A 60 -11.23 -14.74 -3.28
C ARG A 60 -12.17 -14.84 -4.48
N GLY A 61 -12.28 -16.06 -5.02
CA GLY A 61 -12.99 -16.30 -6.28
C GLY A 61 -12.35 -15.57 -7.46
N GLN A 62 -13.13 -14.74 -8.15
CA GLN A 62 -12.65 -13.94 -9.28
C GLN A 62 -11.98 -12.62 -8.88
N PHE A 63 -12.06 -12.24 -7.61
CA PHE A 63 -11.55 -10.97 -7.11
C PHE A 63 -10.21 -11.15 -6.38
N VAL A 64 -9.37 -10.11 -6.44
CA VAL A 64 -8.15 -9.99 -5.64
C VAL A 64 -8.35 -8.82 -4.69
N PHE A 65 -8.32 -9.12 -3.39
CA PHE A 65 -8.43 -8.15 -2.31
C PHE A 65 -7.03 -7.77 -1.85
N TYR A 66 -6.80 -6.49 -1.67
CA TYR A 66 -5.59 -5.95 -1.06
C TYR A 66 -5.88 -5.55 0.36
N THR A 67 -4.96 -5.86 1.26
CA THR A 67 -5.04 -5.52 2.68
C THR A 67 -3.72 -4.89 3.13
N LEU A 68 -3.78 -3.96 4.08
CA LEU A 68 -2.58 -3.41 4.71
C LEU A 68 -1.90 -4.49 5.54
N ASN A 69 -0.59 -4.64 5.39
CA ASN A 69 0.21 -5.46 6.29
C ASN A 69 0.49 -4.67 7.57
N GLN A 70 -0.39 -4.83 8.57
CA GLN A 70 -0.37 -4.03 9.80
C GLN A 70 0.96 -4.14 10.57
N SER A 71 1.54 -5.33 10.67
CA SER A 71 2.82 -5.55 11.37
C SER A 71 3.95 -4.75 10.72
N VAL A 72 4.10 -4.88 9.40
CA VAL A 72 5.16 -4.18 8.65
C VAL A 72 4.93 -2.67 8.66
N PHE A 73 3.67 -2.23 8.62
CA PHE A 73 3.33 -0.82 8.73
C PHE A 73 3.71 -0.23 10.09
N GLU A 74 3.43 -0.94 11.19
CA GLU A 74 3.80 -0.50 12.55
C GLU A 74 5.32 -0.47 12.75
N GLU A 75 6.05 -1.50 12.30
CA GLU A 75 7.51 -1.50 12.29
C GLU A 75 8.07 -0.31 11.51
N THR A 76 7.48 -0.01 10.35
CA THR A 76 7.87 1.13 9.51
C THR A 76 7.63 2.47 10.21
N VAL A 77 6.49 2.64 10.88
CA VAL A 77 6.17 3.88 11.61
C VAL A 77 7.14 4.07 12.77
N ASN A 78 7.37 3.02 13.57
CA ASN A 78 8.31 3.06 14.70
C ASN A 78 9.72 3.45 14.24
N LEU A 79 10.16 2.87 13.13
CA LEU A 79 11.45 3.17 12.52
C LEU A 79 11.57 4.63 12.09
N ILE A 80 10.53 5.20 11.48
CA ILE A 80 10.52 6.63 11.10
C ILE A 80 10.54 7.52 12.33
N LEU A 81 9.75 7.21 13.36
CA LEU A 81 9.71 7.97 14.61
C LEU A 81 11.07 7.98 15.31
N ASN A 82 11.77 6.84 15.35
CA ASN A 82 13.11 6.72 15.93
C ASN A 82 14.19 7.51 15.18
N LEU A 83 13.94 7.94 13.94
CA LEU A 83 14.86 8.80 13.18
C LEU A 83 14.59 10.29 13.38
N LEU A 84 13.45 10.65 13.96
CA LEU A 84 13.05 12.03 14.22
C LEU A 84 13.39 12.47 15.65
N VAL A 85 13.88 11.55 16.49
CA VAL A 85 14.32 11.76 17.88
C VAL A 85 15.83 11.57 17.95
#